data_AF-A0A7C6J9Y8-F1
#
_entry.id   AF-A0A7C6J9Y8-F1
#
_cell.length_a   1.000
_cell.length_b   1.000
_cell.length_c   1.000
_cell.angle_alpha   90.00
_cell.angle_beta   90.00
_cell.angle_gamma   90.00
#
_symmetry.space_group_name_H-M   'P 1'
#
loop_
_entity.id
_entity.type
_entity.pdbx_description
1 polymer ?
#
loop_
_entity_poly.entity_id
_entity_poly.type
_entity_poly.pdbx_seq_one_letter_code
_entity_poly.pdbx_strand_id
1 'polypeptide(L)'
;MPKIERGAFLYLVLFLLCFALAGCEGEKTSGPRNPEYENLKIVVEGDLEEPREITVGEMRALPRKELNASLTRTTGLLEEFKAAGPTVKDVLEYLGIDYQDYKGIGFTGRDNYYCLVTPEIMAERELILAITIDGDSELPEELQPARLCVQGEHGPYWVKMVDRIVLYEEIPEKDITSVWVFKNLAEGIEPYPYEYYGSKDDAIELAQIFSRFDNVDSKAFFTMKSADGFKKNEAINMVSQRYYIKVTGEDAPVNMAPNIKLGMNVAHIAWFSTNEDAAIFPEEIVQLTGEQQAGAQKGISLQAILEEVGLFDLEEKQFEVIGTDGNSVKVSGQELNKGLLLINADGTYPVIWQEGAGHKSVDNLLRIRSI
;
A
#
# COMPACT_ATOMS: atom_id res chain seq x y z
N MET A 1 27.81 -61.76 47.46
CA MET A 1 27.98 -61.42 46.03
C MET A 1 26.59 -61.32 45.41
N PRO A 2 26.04 -60.10 45.22
CA PRO A 2 24.75 -59.96 44.58
C PRO A 2 24.89 -60.20 43.08
N LYS A 3 23.97 -61.01 42.53
CA LYS A 3 23.82 -61.27 41.10
C LYS A 3 23.49 -59.95 40.40
N ILE A 4 24.38 -59.52 39.51
CA ILE A 4 24.08 -58.43 38.57
C ILE A 4 23.15 -59.00 37.51
N GLU A 5 21.90 -58.56 37.53
CA GLU A 5 20.87 -58.97 36.59
C GLU A 5 21.22 -58.49 35.17
N ARG A 6 21.26 -59.44 34.22
CA ARG A 6 21.53 -59.20 32.80
C ARG A 6 20.55 -58.24 32.11
N GLY A 7 19.45 -57.85 32.77
CA GLY A 7 18.50 -56.86 32.27
C GLY A 7 18.97 -55.41 32.41
N ALA A 8 19.71 -55.06 33.46
CA ALA A 8 20.12 -53.68 33.71
C ALA A 8 21.19 -53.17 32.72
N PHE A 9 22.02 -54.06 32.19
CA PHE A 9 23.06 -53.71 31.23
C PHE A 9 22.52 -53.44 29.82
N LEU A 10 21.39 -54.07 29.45
CA LEU A 10 20.76 -53.87 28.14
C LEU A 10 20.07 -52.50 28.06
N TYR A 11 19.43 -52.05 29.16
CA TYR A 11 18.83 -50.72 29.24
C TYR A 11 19.88 -49.61 29.29
N LEU A 12 21.03 -49.83 29.95
CA LEU A 12 22.11 -48.84 29.98
C LEU A 12 22.77 -48.64 28.61
N VAL A 13 22.92 -49.71 27.82
CA VAL A 13 23.45 -49.64 26.45
C VAL A 13 22.43 -49.04 25.47
N LEU A 14 21.12 -49.28 25.66
CA LEU A 14 20.08 -48.62 24.86
C LEU A 14 19.97 -47.12 25.16
N PHE A 15 20.13 -46.70 26.41
CA PHE A 15 20.11 -45.27 26.79
C PHE A 15 21.35 -44.51 26.30
N LEU A 16 22.52 -45.15 26.27
CA LEU A 16 23.75 -44.57 25.72
C LEU A 16 23.75 -44.47 24.18
N LEU A 17 22.97 -45.30 23.49
CA LEU A 17 22.74 -45.17 22.04
C LEU A 17 21.72 -44.07 21.68
N CYS A 18 20.79 -43.73 22.58
CA CYS A 18 19.84 -42.63 22.35
C CYS A 18 20.48 -41.24 22.49
N PHE A 19 21.60 -41.09 23.20
CA PHE A 19 22.34 -39.82 23.27
C PHE A 19 23.35 -39.61 22.13
N ALA A 20 23.63 -40.64 21.32
CA ALA A 20 24.48 -40.52 20.12
C ALA A 20 23.69 -40.09 18.87
N LEU A 21 22.36 -39.98 18.95
CA LEU A 21 21.49 -39.49 17.89
C LEU A 21 20.84 -38.13 18.21
N ALA A 22 21.23 -37.49 19.31
CA ALA A 22 21.19 -36.03 19.38
C ALA A 22 22.31 -35.51 18.48
N GLY A 23 22.12 -35.66 17.17
CA GLY A 23 22.81 -34.82 16.22
C GLY A 23 22.55 -33.39 16.67
N CYS A 24 23.61 -32.65 16.93
CA CYS A 24 23.53 -31.21 16.75
C CYS A 24 22.81 -31.03 15.42
N GLU A 25 21.63 -30.41 15.46
CA GLU A 25 21.07 -29.77 14.28
C GLU A 25 22.09 -28.70 13.94
N GLY A 26 23.10 -29.12 13.19
CA GLY A 26 24.12 -28.23 12.69
C GLY A 26 23.35 -27.18 11.92
N GLU A 27 23.63 -25.91 12.21
CA GLU A 27 23.50 -24.87 11.21
C GLU A 27 23.86 -25.51 9.87
N LYS A 28 22.89 -25.55 8.94
CA LYS A 28 23.21 -25.85 7.55
C LYS A 28 24.34 -24.89 7.21
N THR A 29 25.57 -25.38 7.20
CA THR A 29 26.71 -24.62 6.74
C THR A 29 26.38 -24.30 5.30
N SER A 30 26.09 -23.02 5.07
CA SER A 30 25.84 -22.41 3.77
C SER A 30 26.74 -23.07 2.74
N GLY A 31 26.16 -23.54 1.63
CA GLY A 31 26.94 -23.99 0.48
C GLY A 31 27.97 -22.93 0.05
N PRO A 32 28.91 -23.27 -0.85
CA PRO A 32 29.85 -22.29 -1.37
C PRO A 32 29.08 -21.06 -1.87
N ARG A 33 29.46 -19.88 -1.37
CA ARG A 33 28.79 -18.62 -1.71
C ARG A 33 28.91 -18.38 -3.20
N ASN A 34 27.78 -18.11 -3.86
CA ASN A 34 27.72 -17.79 -5.27
C ASN A 34 28.25 -16.36 -5.51
N PRO A 35 29.42 -16.17 -6.16
CA PRO A 35 29.98 -14.85 -6.37
C PRO A 35 29.10 -13.93 -7.22
N GLU A 36 28.27 -14.48 -8.10
CA GLU A 36 27.33 -13.67 -8.90
C GLU A 36 26.26 -13.05 -8.02
N TYR A 37 25.67 -13.84 -7.11
CA TYR A 37 24.67 -13.35 -6.15
C TYR A 37 25.27 -12.33 -5.18
N GLU A 38 26.46 -12.60 -4.63
CA GLU A 38 27.12 -11.70 -3.67
C GLU A 38 27.46 -10.33 -4.29
N ASN A 39 27.68 -10.27 -5.60
CA ASN A 39 27.99 -9.03 -6.33
C ASN A 39 26.76 -8.26 -6.81
N LEU A 40 25.54 -8.80 -6.64
CA LEU A 40 24.34 -8.04 -6.96
C LEU A 40 24.23 -6.83 -6.02
N LYS A 41 23.75 -5.72 -6.59
CA LYS A 41 23.71 -4.41 -5.94
C LYS A 41 22.28 -3.95 -5.68
N ILE A 42 22.13 -3.19 -4.61
CA ILE A 42 20.98 -2.33 -4.33
C ILE A 42 21.48 -0.89 -4.34
N VAL A 43 20.79 -0.03 -5.08
CA VAL A 43 21.07 1.41 -5.13
C VAL A 43 20.23 2.11 -4.08
N VAL A 44 20.83 3.01 -3.31
CA VAL A 44 20.15 3.90 -2.36
C VAL A 44 20.22 5.32 -2.93
N GLU A 45 19.07 5.91 -3.21
CA GLU A 45 18.91 7.22 -3.86
C GLU A 45 17.78 8.03 -3.19
N GLY A 46 17.35 9.13 -3.81
CA GLY A 46 16.31 10.01 -3.28
C GLY A 46 16.89 11.33 -2.78
N ASP A 47 16.47 11.78 -1.60
CA ASP A 47 16.97 12.99 -0.95
C ASP A 47 18.37 12.74 -0.36
N LEU A 48 19.34 12.59 -1.26
CA LEU A 48 20.76 12.34 -1.01
C LEU A 48 21.58 13.20 -1.96
N GLU A 49 22.76 13.66 -1.51
CA GLU A 49 23.70 14.38 -2.38
C GLU A 49 24.13 13.55 -3.59
N GLU A 50 24.45 12.27 -3.35
CA GLU A 50 24.82 11.30 -4.39
C GLU A 50 24.25 9.92 -4.04
N PRO A 51 23.77 9.14 -5.03
CA PRO A 51 23.36 7.75 -4.81
C PRO A 51 24.50 6.90 -4.24
N ARG A 52 24.14 5.98 -3.35
CA ARG A 52 25.06 4.99 -2.76
C ARG A 52 24.68 3.59 -3.23
N GLU A 53 25.60 2.66 -3.14
CA GLU A 53 25.37 1.27 -3.52
C GLU A 53 25.81 0.34 -2.40
N ILE A 54 25.07 -0.75 -2.19
CA ILE A 54 25.49 -1.85 -1.33
C ILE A 54 25.32 -3.18 -2.05
N THR A 55 26.30 -4.05 -1.92
CA THR A 55 26.25 -5.41 -2.46
C THR A 55 25.60 -6.40 -1.48
N VAL A 56 25.10 -7.52 -2.00
CA VAL A 56 24.64 -8.63 -1.14
C VAL A 56 25.75 -9.13 -0.21
N GLY A 57 26.99 -9.18 -0.69
CA GLY A 57 28.15 -9.58 0.10
C GLY A 57 28.43 -8.64 1.28
N GLU A 58 28.30 -7.33 1.07
CA GLU A 58 28.42 -6.33 2.14
C GLU A 58 27.25 -6.44 3.13
N MET A 59 26.00 -6.55 2.65
CA MET A 59 24.83 -6.77 3.50
C MET A 59 24.98 -8.01 4.38
N ARG A 60 25.63 -9.07 3.87
CA ARG A 60 25.86 -10.31 4.62
C ARG A 60 26.87 -10.14 5.76
N ALA A 61 27.75 -9.14 5.69
CA ALA A 61 28.72 -8.85 6.74
C ALA A 61 28.11 -8.03 7.90
N LEU A 62 26.91 -7.48 7.72
CA LEU A 62 26.18 -6.70 8.73
C LEU A 62 25.50 -7.60 9.78
N PRO A 63 25.09 -7.06 10.94
CA PRO A 63 24.30 -7.79 11.92
C PRO A 63 23.05 -8.41 11.28
N ARG A 64 22.92 -9.74 11.41
CA ARG A 64 21.80 -10.50 10.86
C ARG A 64 20.64 -10.54 11.87
N LYS A 65 19.44 -10.26 11.37
CA LYS A 65 18.19 -10.58 12.07
C LYS A 65 17.45 -11.70 11.37
N GLU A 66 16.72 -12.47 12.17
CA GLU A 66 15.88 -13.56 11.69
C GLU A 66 14.42 -13.25 12.00
N LEU A 67 13.56 -13.56 11.04
CA LEU A 67 12.13 -13.35 11.13
C LEU A 67 11.41 -14.63 10.72
N ASN A 68 10.55 -15.14 11.62
CA ASN A 68 9.54 -16.12 11.23
C ASN A 68 8.41 -15.34 10.55
N ALA A 69 8.50 -15.23 9.23
CA ALA A 69 7.56 -14.49 8.41
C ALA A 69 6.25 -15.27 8.27
N SER A 70 5.15 -14.57 8.48
CA SER A 70 3.81 -15.05 8.16
C SER A 70 3.12 -13.99 7.33
N LEU A 71 2.92 -14.31 6.05
CA LEU A 71 2.38 -13.40 5.04
C LEU A 71 1.00 -13.88 4.61
N THR A 72 -0.03 -13.12 4.93
CA THR A 72 -1.36 -13.31 4.33
C THR A 72 -1.41 -12.55 3.01
N ARG A 73 -1.53 -13.28 1.90
CA ARG A 73 -1.80 -12.69 0.58
C ARG A 73 -3.22 -12.12 0.56
N THR A 74 -3.51 -11.16 -0.33
CA THR A 74 -4.90 -10.65 -0.48
C THR A 74 -5.89 -11.75 -0.90
N THR A 75 -5.41 -12.89 -1.41
CA THR A 75 -6.23 -14.10 -1.68
C THR A 75 -6.63 -14.88 -0.40
N GLY A 76 -6.18 -14.46 0.78
CA GLY A 76 -6.37 -15.19 2.04
C GLY A 76 -5.42 -16.38 2.25
N LEU A 77 -4.48 -16.63 1.31
CA LEU A 77 -3.48 -17.68 1.47
C LEU A 77 -2.38 -17.22 2.43
N LEU A 78 -2.12 -18.03 3.44
CA LEU A 78 -1.01 -17.85 4.37
C LEU A 78 0.27 -18.48 3.80
N GLU A 79 1.33 -17.69 3.68
CA GLU A 79 2.68 -18.13 3.33
C GLU A 79 3.58 -17.96 4.55
N GLU A 80 4.18 -19.05 5.04
CA GLU A 80 5.09 -19.03 6.19
C GLU A 80 6.50 -19.43 5.75
N PHE A 81 7.50 -18.66 6.17
CA PHE A 81 8.91 -18.90 5.85
C PHE A 81 9.83 -18.22 6.87
N LYS A 82 11.08 -18.65 6.95
CA LYS A 82 12.10 -18.00 7.78
C LYS A 82 12.95 -17.06 6.93
N ALA A 83 12.79 -15.76 7.13
CA ALA A 83 13.59 -14.75 6.44
C ALA A 83 14.77 -14.31 7.30
N ALA A 84 15.91 -14.02 6.67
CA ALA A 84 17.03 -13.43 7.40
C ALA A 84 17.93 -12.53 6.54
N GLY A 85 18.43 -11.47 7.18
CA GLY A 85 19.29 -10.44 6.60
C GLY A 85 19.47 -9.26 7.56
N PRO A 86 20.18 -8.19 7.15
CA PRO A 86 20.29 -6.99 7.97
C PRO A 86 18.99 -6.19 8.03
N THR A 87 18.88 -5.28 9.00
CA THR A 87 17.82 -4.28 8.95
C THR A 87 18.14 -3.20 7.93
N VAL A 88 17.11 -2.53 7.40
CA VAL A 88 17.29 -1.35 6.55
C VAL A 88 18.10 -0.28 7.27
N LYS A 89 17.86 -0.10 8.58
CA LYS A 89 18.63 0.82 9.42
C LYS A 89 20.13 0.50 9.42
N ASP A 90 20.50 -0.76 9.67
CA ASP A 90 21.91 -1.18 9.67
C ASP A 90 22.56 -0.97 8.30
N VAL A 91 21.81 -1.18 7.21
CA VAL A 91 22.27 -0.94 5.84
C VAL A 91 22.53 0.55 5.58
N LEU A 92 21.59 1.43 5.95
CA LEU A 92 21.77 2.88 5.78
C LEU A 92 22.93 3.40 6.64
N GLU A 93 23.03 2.98 7.89
CA GLU A 93 24.12 3.37 8.79
C GLU A 93 25.49 2.90 8.29
N TYR A 94 25.58 1.68 7.74
CA TYR A 94 26.81 1.17 7.10
C TYR A 94 27.24 2.06 5.93
N LEU A 95 26.28 2.55 5.15
CA LEU A 95 26.54 3.47 4.05
C LEU A 95 26.89 4.87 4.54
N GLY A 96 26.73 5.20 5.83
CA GLY A 96 26.95 6.52 6.40
C GLY A 96 25.74 7.46 6.22
N ILE A 97 24.54 6.91 6.20
CA ILE A 97 23.26 7.62 6.09
C ILE A 97 22.56 7.49 7.45
N ASP A 98 22.13 8.59 8.06
CA ASP A 98 21.34 8.55 9.29
C ASP A 98 19.89 8.22 8.95
N TYR A 99 19.42 7.05 9.40
CA TYR A 99 18.04 6.60 9.20
C TYR A 99 17.00 7.59 9.75
N GLN A 100 17.35 8.38 10.78
CA GLN A 100 16.41 9.32 11.43
C GLN A 100 16.18 10.62 10.64
N ASP A 101 17.04 10.92 9.67
CA ASP A 101 16.90 12.12 8.83
C ASP A 101 15.75 11.98 7.81
N TYR A 102 15.19 10.78 7.66
CA TYR A 102 14.18 10.47 6.64
C TYR A 102 12.82 10.15 7.26
N LYS A 103 11.76 10.68 6.64
CA LYS A 103 10.36 10.44 7.01
C LYS A 103 9.71 9.35 6.16
N GLY A 104 10.25 9.04 5.00
CA GLY A 104 9.74 7.97 4.15
C GLY A 104 10.86 7.18 3.49
N ILE A 105 10.62 5.89 3.28
CA ILE A 105 11.54 5.02 2.53
C ILE A 105 10.73 4.24 1.49
N GLY A 106 11.00 4.54 0.22
CA GLY A 106 10.49 3.81 -0.93
C GLY A 106 11.36 2.59 -1.23
N PHE A 107 10.73 1.47 -1.60
CA PHE A 107 11.42 0.27 -2.06
C PHE A 107 10.90 -0.09 -3.44
N THR A 108 11.81 -0.23 -4.39
CA THR A 108 11.48 -0.62 -5.77
C THR A 108 12.09 -1.99 -6.07
N GLY A 109 11.26 -2.89 -6.59
CA GLY A 109 11.71 -4.16 -7.15
C GLY A 109 12.20 -4.02 -8.59
N ARG A 110 13.00 -4.97 -9.06
CA ARG A 110 13.41 -5.06 -10.49
C ARG A 110 12.23 -5.13 -11.47
N ASP A 111 11.05 -5.54 -11.00
CA ASP A 111 9.79 -5.53 -11.76
C ASP A 111 9.08 -4.16 -11.78
N ASN A 112 9.74 -3.11 -11.26
CA ASN A 112 9.19 -1.77 -11.02
C ASN A 112 7.99 -1.77 -10.08
N TYR A 113 7.80 -2.80 -9.26
CA TYR A 113 6.87 -2.69 -8.13
C TYR A 113 7.44 -1.73 -7.10
N TYR A 114 6.63 -0.76 -6.67
CA TYR A 114 7.02 0.24 -5.68
C TYR A 114 6.18 0.09 -4.41
N CYS A 115 6.80 0.39 -3.27
CA CYS A 115 6.12 0.53 -2.00
C CYS A 115 6.79 1.63 -1.18
N LEU A 116 6.00 2.59 -0.68
CA LEU A 116 6.45 3.56 0.32
C LEU A 116 6.17 3.04 1.72
N VAL A 117 7.21 2.95 2.55
CA VAL A 117 7.10 2.78 4.00
C VAL A 117 7.04 4.17 4.64
N THR A 118 5.96 4.42 5.39
CA THR A 118 5.65 5.73 6.01
C THR A 118 6.26 5.86 7.42
N PRO A 119 6.30 7.07 8.04
CA PRO A 119 6.88 7.26 9.35
C PRO A 119 6.25 6.37 10.42
N GLU A 120 4.94 6.12 10.32
CA GLU A 120 4.21 5.28 11.26
C GLU A 120 4.73 3.83 11.21
N ILE A 121 4.91 3.29 9.99
CA ILE A 121 5.46 1.94 9.82
C ILE A 121 6.93 1.90 10.24
N MET A 122 7.72 2.93 9.90
CA MET A 122 9.13 3.03 10.33
C MET A 122 9.27 3.07 11.85
N ALA A 123 8.30 3.68 12.56
CA ALA A 123 8.32 3.80 14.02
C ALA A 123 7.87 2.50 14.72
N GLU A 124 6.93 1.77 14.13
CA GLU A 124 6.29 0.61 14.76
C GLU A 124 6.84 -0.74 14.31
N ARG A 125 7.46 -0.80 13.12
CA ARG A 125 7.87 -2.04 12.46
C ARG A 125 9.36 -2.09 12.22
N GLU A 126 9.89 -3.30 12.32
CA GLU A 126 11.26 -3.57 11.90
C GLU A 126 11.28 -3.93 10.41
N LEU A 127 12.12 -3.22 9.65
CA LEU A 127 12.30 -3.42 8.22
C LEU A 127 13.53 -4.29 7.98
N ILE A 128 13.33 -5.52 7.48
CA ILE A 128 14.42 -6.47 7.22
C ILE A 128 14.61 -6.64 5.72
N LEU A 129 15.85 -6.47 5.25
CA LEU A 129 16.24 -6.84 3.88
C LEU A 129 16.73 -8.28 3.89
N ALA A 130 15.81 -9.21 3.68
CA ALA A 130 16.13 -10.62 3.64
C ALA A 130 16.99 -10.94 2.42
N ILE A 131 18.11 -11.62 2.66
CA ILE A 131 19.03 -12.15 1.63
C ILE A 131 19.15 -13.67 1.72
N THR A 132 18.42 -14.29 2.66
CA THR A 132 18.30 -15.73 2.88
C THR A 132 16.86 -16.06 3.30
N ILE A 133 16.32 -17.16 2.77
CA ILE A 133 15.02 -17.73 3.14
C ILE A 133 15.23 -19.20 3.51
N ASP A 134 14.60 -19.66 4.59
CA ASP A 134 14.63 -21.05 5.09
C ASP A 134 16.04 -21.64 5.26
N GLY A 135 17.00 -20.75 5.56
CA GLY A 135 18.41 -21.08 5.77
C GLY A 135 19.22 -21.26 4.48
N ASP A 136 18.62 -21.08 3.30
CA ASP A 136 19.34 -21.16 2.03
C ASP A 136 20.27 -19.95 1.86
N SER A 137 21.48 -20.19 1.35
CA SER A 137 22.54 -19.18 1.26
C SER A 137 22.28 -18.10 0.20
N GLU A 138 21.41 -18.40 -0.75
CA GLU A 138 20.97 -17.49 -1.80
C GLU A 138 19.45 -17.45 -1.87
N LEU A 139 18.92 -16.30 -2.29
CA LEU A 139 17.51 -16.24 -2.64
C LEU A 139 17.28 -16.90 -4.00
N PRO A 140 16.11 -17.51 -4.23
CA PRO A 140 15.63 -17.84 -5.57
C PRO A 140 15.72 -16.61 -6.50
N GLU A 141 16.02 -16.83 -7.78
CA GLU A 141 16.27 -15.76 -8.77
C GLU A 141 15.14 -14.72 -8.82
N GLU A 142 13.90 -15.15 -8.65
CA GLU A 142 12.69 -14.33 -8.63
C GLU A 142 12.52 -13.47 -7.35
N LEU A 143 13.43 -13.60 -6.39
CA LEU A 143 13.50 -12.82 -5.16
C LEU A 143 14.80 -12.02 -5.02
N GLN A 144 15.84 -12.33 -5.81
CA GLN A 144 17.13 -11.62 -5.77
C GLN A 144 17.00 -10.14 -6.23
N PRO A 145 17.83 -9.22 -5.71
CA PRO A 145 18.95 -9.47 -4.78
C PRO A 145 18.54 -9.51 -3.31
N ALA A 146 17.41 -8.91 -2.94
CA ALA A 146 16.85 -8.95 -1.60
C ALA A 146 15.32 -8.89 -1.62
N ARG A 147 14.71 -9.33 -0.52
CA ARG A 147 13.27 -9.18 -0.26
C ARG A 147 13.06 -8.33 0.99
N LEU A 148 12.27 -7.27 0.89
CA LEU A 148 11.80 -6.54 2.05
C LEU A 148 10.78 -7.39 2.82
N CYS A 149 10.99 -7.51 4.12
CA CYS A 149 10.07 -8.17 5.04
C CYS A 149 9.66 -7.20 6.14
N VAL A 150 8.35 -7.00 6.31
CA VAL A 150 7.77 -6.10 7.31
C VAL A 150 6.69 -6.86 8.09
N GLN A 151 7.08 -7.45 9.22
CA GLN A 151 6.18 -8.28 9.99
C GLN A 151 5.00 -7.48 10.55
N GLY A 152 3.80 -8.03 10.43
CA GLY A 152 2.56 -7.39 10.89
C GLY A 152 1.91 -6.48 9.85
N GLU A 153 2.55 -6.27 8.69
CA GLU A 153 1.98 -5.51 7.57
C GLU A 153 1.47 -6.42 6.45
N HIS A 154 0.54 -5.89 5.66
CA HIS A 154 -0.05 -6.58 4.52
C HIS A 154 0.97 -6.86 3.41
N GLY A 155 0.71 -7.87 2.58
CA GLY A 155 1.60 -8.31 1.51
C GLY A 155 2.14 -7.24 0.55
N PRO A 156 1.43 -6.15 0.23
CA PRO A 156 1.99 -5.05 -0.54
C PRO A 156 3.27 -4.41 0.04
N TYR A 157 3.48 -4.48 1.36
CA TYR A 157 4.71 -3.98 2.00
C TYR A 157 5.91 -4.95 1.90
N TRP A 158 5.70 -6.15 1.36
CA TRP A 158 6.73 -7.20 1.26
C TRP A 158 7.35 -7.23 -0.15
N VAL A 159 8.10 -6.20 -0.48
CA VAL A 159 8.68 -6.00 -1.82
C VAL A 159 9.70 -7.09 -2.16
N LYS A 160 9.55 -7.70 -3.33
CA LYS A 160 10.48 -8.70 -3.87
C LYS A 160 11.49 -8.03 -4.80
N MET A 161 12.66 -8.66 -4.96
CA MET A 161 13.68 -8.22 -5.93
C MET A 161 14.11 -6.77 -5.73
N VAL A 162 14.21 -6.31 -4.47
CA VAL A 162 14.53 -4.92 -4.13
C VAL A 162 15.87 -4.58 -4.75
N ASP A 163 15.88 -3.66 -5.71
CA ASP A 163 17.10 -3.17 -6.38
C ASP A 163 17.35 -1.69 -6.12
N ARG A 164 16.34 -0.97 -5.63
CA ARG A 164 16.42 0.45 -5.26
C ARG A 164 15.70 0.74 -3.96
N ILE A 165 16.33 1.58 -3.15
CA ILE A 165 15.79 2.19 -1.94
C ILE A 165 15.80 3.70 -2.17
N VAL A 166 14.65 4.35 -2.05
CA VAL A 166 14.48 5.79 -2.30
C VAL A 166 14.16 6.47 -0.97
N LEU A 167 15.03 7.38 -0.53
CA LEU A 167 14.89 8.08 0.74
C LEU A 167 14.15 9.41 0.55
N TYR A 168 13.28 9.73 1.50
CA TYR A 168 12.50 10.97 1.51
C TYR A 168 12.71 11.69 2.85
N GLU A 169 13.38 12.85 2.82
CA GLU A 169 13.59 13.69 4.01
C GLU A 169 12.26 14.14 4.59
N GLU A 170 11.27 14.39 3.71
CA GLU A 170 9.90 14.71 4.07
C GLU A 170 8.94 13.93 3.16
N ILE A 171 7.76 13.59 3.67
CA ILE A 171 6.65 13.12 2.83
C ILE A 171 5.85 14.36 2.43
N PRO A 172 5.72 14.68 1.13
CA PRO A 172 4.94 15.83 0.70
C PRO A 172 3.53 15.78 1.28
N GLU A 173 3.18 16.81 2.05
CA GLU A 173 1.82 16.99 2.52
C GLU A 173 0.88 17.19 1.34
N LYS A 174 -0.35 16.72 1.49
CA LYS A 174 -1.42 16.90 0.50
C LYS A 174 -2.27 18.08 0.93
N ASP A 175 -2.49 19.01 0.00
CA ASP A 175 -3.42 20.12 0.19
C ASP A 175 -4.63 19.87 -0.70
N ILE A 176 -5.48 18.93 -0.29
CA ILE A 176 -6.66 18.57 -1.08
C ILE A 176 -7.61 19.76 -1.15
N THR A 177 -7.86 20.24 -2.37
CA THR A 177 -8.77 21.36 -2.64
C THR A 177 -9.97 20.92 -3.47
N SER A 178 -9.92 19.77 -4.14
CA SER A 178 -10.99 19.29 -5.01
C SER A 178 -11.27 17.80 -4.80
N VAL A 179 -12.55 17.46 -4.61
CA VAL A 179 -13.02 16.09 -4.40
C VAL A 179 -14.06 15.73 -5.45
N TRP A 180 -13.75 14.74 -6.28
CA TRP A 180 -14.52 14.33 -7.44
C TRP A 180 -15.28 13.03 -7.18
N VAL A 181 -16.46 12.88 -7.78
CA VAL A 181 -17.10 11.56 -7.89
C VAL A 181 -16.47 10.82 -9.09
N PHE A 182 -15.76 9.72 -8.84
CA PHE A 182 -14.94 9.06 -9.86
C PHE A 182 -15.74 8.68 -11.12
N LYS A 183 -16.95 8.13 -10.94
CA LYS A 183 -17.81 7.73 -12.06
C LYS A 183 -18.13 8.91 -13.00
N ASN A 184 -18.47 10.06 -12.43
CA ASN A 184 -18.76 11.27 -13.20
C ASN A 184 -17.49 11.89 -13.77
N LEU A 185 -16.37 11.85 -13.02
CA LEU A 185 -15.05 12.26 -13.50
C LEU A 185 -14.55 11.40 -14.67
N ALA A 186 -14.93 10.12 -14.75
CA ALA A 186 -14.56 9.21 -15.82
C ALA A 186 -15.48 9.27 -17.05
N GLU A 187 -16.56 10.06 -17.01
CA GLU A 187 -17.52 10.12 -18.11
C GLU A 187 -16.85 10.53 -19.42
N GLY A 188 -17.17 9.80 -20.50
CA GLY A 188 -16.57 10.00 -21.83
C GLY A 188 -15.17 9.41 -22.01
N ILE A 189 -14.61 8.73 -21.00
CA ILE A 189 -13.43 7.87 -21.18
C ILE A 189 -13.89 6.52 -21.70
N GLU A 190 -13.34 6.08 -22.83
CA GLU A 190 -13.56 4.72 -23.31
C GLU A 190 -12.86 3.72 -22.38
N PRO A 191 -13.59 2.77 -21.75
CA PRO A 191 -12.98 1.80 -20.87
C PRO A 191 -12.03 0.86 -21.62
N TYR A 192 -10.92 0.52 -20.98
CA TYR A 192 -10.01 -0.51 -21.45
C TYR A 192 -10.44 -1.87 -20.89
N PRO A 193 -10.66 -2.90 -21.72
CA PRO A 193 -10.97 -4.25 -21.24
C PRO A 193 -9.72 -4.89 -20.65
N TYR A 194 -9.70 -5.10 -19.34
CA TYR A 194 -8.57 -5.66 -18.59
C TYR A 194 -8.90 -7.06 -18.08
N GLU A 195 -7.96 -8.00 -18.21
CA GLU A 195 -8.14 -9.37 -17.71
C GLU A 195 -7.76 -9.49 -16.22
N TYR A 196 -8.70 -9.93 -15.39
CA TYR A 196 -8.55 -10.12 -13.95
C TYR A 196 -9.19 -11.44 -13.50
N TYR A 197 -8.40 -12.35 -12.92
CA TYR A 197 -8.81 -13.72 -12.56
C TYR A 197 -9.60 -14.46 -13.67
N GLY A 198 -9.26 -14.22 -14.94
CA GLY A 198 -9.93 -14.83 -16.09
C GLY A 198 -11.25 -14.19 -16.50
N SER A 199 -11.71 -13.14 -15.80
CA SER A 199 -12.76 -12.23 -16.28
C SER A 199 -12.14 -11.10 -17.11
N LYS A 200 -12.89 -10.58 -18.07
CA LYS A 200 -12.56 -9.32 -18.76
C LYS A 200 -13.51 -8.24 -18.26
N ASP A 201 -12.96 -7.34 -17.46
CA ASP A 201 -13.69 -6.27 -16.81
C ASP A 201 -13.26 -4.92 -17.39
N ASP A 202 -14.11 -3.91 -17.24
CA ASP A 202 -13.82 -2.56 -17.70
C ASP A 202 -12.89 -1.85 -16.71
N ALA A 203 -11.87 -1.18 -17.24
CA ALA A 203 -10.91 -0.43 -16.44
C ALA A 203 -10.61 0.95 -17.06
N ILE A 204 -10.35 1.92 -16.21
CA ILE A 204 -10.03 3.31 -16.60
C ILE A 204 -8.56 3.58 -16.30
N GLU A 205 -7.80 4.03 -17.30
CA GLU A 205 -6.40 4.40 -17.11
C GLU A 205 -6.28 5.70 -16.33
N LEU A 206 -5.52 5.69 -15.23
CA LEU A 206 -5.35 6.85 -14.36
C LEU A 206 -4.71 8.04 -15.06
N ALA A 207 -3.87 7.84 -16.09
CA ALA A 207 -3.32 8.92 -16.89
C ALA A 207 -4.42 9.82 -17.50
N GLN A 208 -5.54 9.21 -17.93
CA GLN A 208 -6.68 9.95 -18.48
C GLN A 208 -7.43 10.72 -17.39
N ILE A 209 -7.51 10.17 -16.19
CA ILE A 209 -8.08 10.84 -15.02
C ILE A 209 -7.21 12.02 -14.59
N PHE A 210 -5.90 11.82 -14.46
CA PHE A 210 -4.95 12.87 -14.09
C PHE A 210 -4.92 14.01 -15.09
N SER A 211 -5.20 13.75 -16.37
CA SER A 211 -5.34 14.81 -17.39
C SER A 211 -6.53 15.75 -17.16
N ARG A 212 -7.48 15.37 -16.30
CA ARG A 212 -8.65 16.17 -15.90
C ARG A 212 -8.43 16.95 -14.60
N PHE A 213 -7.33 16.71 -13.89
CA PHE A 213 -6.94 17.47 -12.72
C PHE A 213 -6.18 18.73 -13.11
N ASP A 214 -6.31 19.78 -12.31
CA ASP A 214 -5.72 21.08 -12.61
C ASP A 214 -4.19 21.05 -12.39
N ASN A 215 -3.71 20.31 -11.39
CA ASN A 215 -2.29 20.16 -11.07
C ASN A 215 -1.98 18.76 -10.51
N VAL A 216 -1.04 18.05 -11.14
CA VAL A 216 -0.51 16.77 -10.64
C VAL A 216 1.01 16.88 -10.50
N ASP A 217 1.49 17.01 -9.27
CA ASP A 217 2.93 17.04 -9.01
C ASP A 217 3.53 15.64 -9.15
N SER A 218 4.48 15.50 -10.07
CA SER A 218 5.25 14.27 -10.27
C SER A 218 6.03 13.78 -9.04
N LYS A 219 6.30 14.65 -8.07
CA LYS A 219 6.96 14.32 -6.80
C LYS A 219 5.97 13.94 -5.69
N ALA A 220 4.68 14.18 -5.89
CA ALA A 220 3.67 13.80 -4.91
C ALA A 220 3.45 12.28 -4.90
N PHE A 221 2.70 11.83 -3.90
CA PHE A 221 2.25 10.44 -3.80
C PHE A 221 0.80 10.29 -4.26
N PHE A 222 0.55 9.22 -4.99
CA PHE A 222 -0.78 8.68 -5.19
C PHE A 222 -1.15 7.85 -3.96
N THR A 223 -2.21 8.24 -3.26
CA THR A 223 -2.70 7.49 -2.10
C THR A 223 -4.04 6.90 -2.44
N MET A 224 -4.26 5.64 -2.10
CA MET A 224 -5.57 5.00 -2.18
C MET A 224 -5.93 4.38 -0.84
N LYS A 225 -7.23 4.34 -0.54
CA LYS A 225 -7.77 3.68 0.64
C LYS A 225 -8.96 2.82 0.26
N SER A 226 -8.98 1.57 0.72
CA SER A 226 -10.10 0.64 0.54
C SER A 226 -11.16 0.82 1.62
N ALA A 227 -12.36 0.28 1.35
CA ALA A 227 -13.51 0.31 2.24
C ALA A 227 -13.28 -0.39 3.59
N ASP A 228 -12.30 -1.29 3.68
CA ASP A 228 -11.86 -1.92 4.94
C ASP A 228 -10.85 -1.07 5.75
N GLY A 229 -10.47 0.10 5.22
CA GLY A 229 -9.56 1.05 5.83
C GLY A 229 -8.09 0.88 5.43
N PHE A 230 -7.73 -0.15 4.66
CA PHE A 230 -6.34 -0.33 4.21
C PHE A 230 -5.91 0.83 3.30
N LYS A 231 -4.80 1.48 3.65
CA LYS A 231 -4.25 2.64 2.95
C LYS A 231 -2.93 2.28 2.31
N LYS A 232 -2.74 2.68 1.05
CA LYS A 232 -1.52 2.45 0.29
C LYS A 232 -1.06 3.72 -0.42
N ASN A 233 0.25 3.96 -0.41
CA ASN A 233 0.89 5.03 -1.15
C ASN A 233 1.73 4.46 -2.28
N GLU A 234 1.69 5.12 -3.43
CA GLU A 234 2.47 4.86 -4.64
C GLU A 234 3.10 6.17 -5.10
N ALA A 235 4.30 6.13 -5.66
CA ALA A 235 4.88 7.32 -6.28
C ALA A 235 4.08 7.71 -7.55
N ILE A 236 3.79 9.00 -7.75
CA ILE A 236 2.96 9.47 -8.88
C ILE A 236 3.54 9.02 -10.23
N ASN A 237 4.86 9.06 -10.37
CA ASN A 237 5.53 8.61 -11.59
C ASN A 237 5.25 7.13 -11.93
N MET A 238 5.03 6.26 -10.93
CA MET A 238 4.72 4.84 -11.12
C MET A 238 3.26 4.60 -11.55
N VAL A 239 2.33 5.49 -11.16
CA VAL A 239 0.91 5.37 -11.51
C VAL A 239 0.52 6.20 -12.74
N SER A 240 1.42 7.04 -13.23
CA SER A 240 1.16 7.95 -14.35
C SER A 240 1.05 7.27 -15.72
N GLN A 241 1.39 5.97 -15.84
CA GLN A 241 1.35 5.22 -17.08
C GLN A 241 0.95 3.77 -16.84
N ARG A 242 0.05 3.22 -17.67
CA ARG A 242 -0.34 1.79 -17.63
C ARG A 242 -0.83 1.34 -16.25
N TYR A 243 -1.42 2.26 -15.51
CA TYR A 243 -2.05 2.02 -14.23
C TYR A 243 -3.54 2.32 -14.38
N TYR A 244 -4.38 1.41 -13.91
CA TYR A 244 -5.81 1.42 -14.17
C TYR A 244 -6.59 1.24 -12.88
N ILE A 245 -7.80 1.78 -12.85
CA ILE A 245 -8.83 1.37 -11.89
C ILE A 245 -9.86 0.53 -12.63
N LYS A 246 -9.95 -0.75 -12.26
CA LYS A 246 -11.03 -1.64 -12.68
C LYS A 246 -12.33 -1.16 -12.03
N VAL A 247 -13.38 -0.98 -12.82
CA VAL A 247 -14.65 -0.38 -12.37
C VAL A 247 -15.86 -1.31 -12.48
N THR A 248 -15.70 -2.48 -13.11
CA THR A 248 -16.73 -3.52 -13.17
C THR A 248 -16.18 -4.88 -12.72
N GLY A 249 -17.09 -5.83 -12.50
CA GLY A 249 -16.74 -7.18 -12.02
C GLY A 249 -16.61 -7.27 -10.50
N GLU A 250 -16.21 -8.46 -10.03
CA GLU A 250 -15.98 -8.76 -8.61
C GLU A 250 -14.86 -7.87 -8.04
N ASP A 251 -14.91 -7.54 -6.75
CA ASP A 251 -13.92 -6.69 -6.05
C ASP A 251 -13.81 -5.22 -6.50
N ALA A 252 -14.48 -4.82 -7.59
CA ALA A 252 -14.39 -3.45 -8.11
C ALA A 252 -14.91 -2.42 -7.08
N PRO A 253 -14.22 -1.27 -6.92
CA PRO A 253 -13.08 -0.81 -7.71
C PRO A 253 -11.73 -1.39 -7.25
N VAL A 254 -10.85 -1.73 -8.21
CA VAL A 254 -9.53 -2.36 -7.94
C VAL A 254 -8.42 -1.65 -8.72
N ASN A 255 -7.26 -1.41 -8.11
CA ASN A 255 -6.08 -0.93 -8.85
C ASN A 255 -5.42 -2.06 -9.65
N MET A 256 -5.07 -1.78 -10.90
CA MET A 256 -4.49 -2.76 -11.82
C MET A 256 -3.30 -2.14 -12.54
N ALA A 257 -2.20 -2.90 -12.65
CA ALA A 257 -1.09 -2.54 -13.51
C ALA A 257 -0.33 -3.80 -13.94
N PRO A 258 0.40 -3.79 -15.08
CA PRO A 258 1.15 -4.94 -15.58
C PRO A 258 2.17 -5.52 -14.57
N ASN A 259 2.70 -4.69 -13.68
CA ASN A 259 3.66 -5.04 -12.63
C ASN A 259 3.00 -5.44 -11.31
N ILE A 260 1.68 -5.27 -11.15
CA ILE A 260 0.96 -5.68 -9.94
C ILE A 260 0.49 -7.12 -10.12
N LYS A 261 1.07 -8.03 -9.34
CA LYS A 261 0.67 -9.45 -9.34
C LYS A 261 -0.65 -9.63 -8.60
N LEU A 262 -1.39 -10.68 -8.98
CA LEU A 262 -2.62 -11.06 -8.30
C LEU A 262 -2.38 -11.23 -6.80
N GLY A 263 -3.29 -10.64 -6.02
CA GLY A 263 -3.18 -10.64 -4.57
C GLY A 263 -2.26 -9.54 -4.01
N MET A 264 -1.87 -8.56 -4.82
CA MET A 264 -1.19 -7.32 -4.40
C MET A 264 -2.04 -6.06 -4.69
N ASN A 265 -3.24 -6.27 -5.23
CA ASN A 265 -4.21 -5.25 -5.52
C ASN A 265 -4.94 -4.82 -4.24
N VAL A 266 -5.34 -3.57 -4.21
CA VAL A 266 -6.28 -2.95 -3.28
C VAL A 266 -7.65 -3.03 -3.94
N ALA A 267 -8.51 -3.86 -3.38
CA ALA A 267 -9.90 -4.02 -3.80
C ALA A 267 -10.81 -3.07 -3.03
N HIS A 268 -12.05 -2.89 -3.51
CA HIS A 268 -13.06 -2.05 -2.85
C HIS A 268 -12.51 -0.65 -2.52
N ILE A 269 -11.83 -0.02 -3.49
CA ILE A 269 -11.24 1.31 -3.28
C ILE A 269 -12.35 2.31 -2.98
N ALA A 270 -12.29 2.91 -1.79
CA ALA A 270 -13.21 3.95 -1.34
C ALA A 270 -12.87 5.31 -1.94
N TRP A 271 -11.57 5.63 -2.00
CA TRP A 271 -11.07 6.85 -2.61
C TRP A 271 -9.58 6.73 -2.98
N PHE A 272 -9.14 7.62 -3.86
CA PHE A 272 -7.72 7.91 -4.06
C PHE A 272 -7.45 9.41 -4.16
N SER A 273 -6.21 9.84 -3.96
CA SER A 273 -5.81 11.25 -4.09
C SER A 273 -4.39 11.43 -4.62
N THR A 274 -4.15 12.59 -5.23
CA THR A 274 -2.84 13.13 -5.62
C THR A 274 -2.43 14.23 -4.62
N ASN A 275 -1.75 15.30 -5.07
CA ASN A 275 -1.39 16.46 -4.25
C ASN A 275 -2.59 17.34 -3.87
N GLU A 276 -3.51 17.61 -4.81
CA GLU A 276 -4.61 18.58 -4.62
C GLU A 276 -6.00 17.99 -4.89
N ASP A 277 -6.07 16.87 -5.62
CA ASP A 277 -7.32 16.25 -6.02
C ASP A 277 -7.52 14.89 -5.34
N ALA A 278 -8.75 14.63 -4.92
CA ALA A 278 -9.21 13.31 -4.52
C ALA A 278 -10.37 12.86 -5.42
N ALA A 279 -10.48 11.57 -5.69
CA ALA A 279 -11.64 10.96 -6.33
C ALA A 279 -12.22 9.89 -5.42
N ILE A 280 -13.54 9.92 -5.24
CA ILE A 280 -14.29 9.01 -4.36
C ILE A 280 -15.14 8.03 -5.17
N PHE A 281 -15.38 6.87 -4.56
CA PHE A 281 -16.35 5.88 -4.98
C PHE A 281 -17.47 5.86 -3.94
N PRO A 282 -18.61 6.56 -4.16
CA PRO A 282 -19.65 6.73 -3.15
C PRO A 282 -20.13 5.42 -2.53
N GLU A 283 -20.26 4.36 -3.33
CA GLU A 283 -20.68 3.02 -2.91
C GLU A 283 -19.71 2.36 -1.91
N GLU A 284 -18.44 2.74 -1.93
CA GLU A 284 -17.38 2.17 -1.09
C GLU A 284 -17.03 3.08 0.09
N ILE A 285 -16.93 4.40 -0.13
CA ILE A 285 -16.59 5.36 0.93
C ILE A 285 -17.62 5.42 2.06
N VAL A 286 -18.89 5.09 1.76
CA VAL A 286 -19.95 4.98 2.79
C VAL A 286 -19.61 3.94 3.87
N GLN A 287 -18.81 2.92 3.57
CA GLN A 287 -18.36 1.94 4.57
C GLN A 287 -17.40 2.55 5.60
N LEU A 288 -16.65 3.59 5.22
CA LEU A 288 -15.72 4.30 6.08
C LEU A 288 -16.41 5.43 6.86
N THR A 289 -17.31 6.16 6.20
CA THR A 289 -17.94 7.37 6.77
C THR A 289 -19.29 7.11 7.43
N GLY A 290 -19.92 5.97 7.12
CA GLY A 290 -21.30 5.67 7.49
C GLY A 290 -22.35 6.48 6.73
N GLU A 291 -23.61 6.14 6.97
CA GLU A 291 -24.77 6.87 6.44
C GLU A 291 -25.33 7.84 7.48
N GLN A 292 -25.83 8.98 7.00
CA GLN A 292 -26.64 9.92 7.76
C GLN A 292 -28.05 10.02 7.19
N GLN A 293 -29.00 10.32 8.06
CA GLN A 293 -30.41 10.45 7.69
C GLN A 293 -30.85 11.91 7.75
N ALA A 294 -31.47 12.40 6.67
CA ALA A 294 -32.17 13.67 6.63
C ALA A 294 -33.62 13.44 6.20
N GLY A 295 -34.54 13.49 7.17
CA GLY A 295 -35.95 13.17 6.94
C GLY A 295 -36.12 11.72 6.43
N ALA A 296 -36.68 11.58 5.23
CA ALA A 296 -36.91 10.28 4.60
C ALA A 296 -35.72 9.78 3.75
N GLN A 297 -34.70 10.61 3.52
CA GLN A 297 -33.57 10.27 2.67
C GLN A 297 -32.34 9.89 3.51
N LYS A 298 -31.55 8.96 2.99
CA LYS A 298 -30.28 8.52 3.57
C LYS A 298 -29.17 8.79 2.58
N GLY A 299 -28.06 9.33 3.07
CA GLY A 299 -26.90 9.65 2.25
C GLY A 299 -25.65 9.83 3.10
N ILE A 300 -24.55 10.17 2.44
CA ILE A 300 -23.26 10.41 3.07
C ILE A 300 -23.11 11.89 3.37
N SER A 301 -22.64 12.25 4.56
CA SER A 301 -22.29 13.64 4.87
C SER A 301 -21.18 14.15 3.97
N LEU A 302 -21.36 15.35 3.37
CA LEU A 302 -20.30 15.98 2.60
C LEU A 302 -19.07 16.27 3.48
N GLN A 303 -19.29 16.68 4.72
CA GLN A 303 -18.22 16.86 5.71
C GLN A 303 -17.43 15.58 5.93
N ALA A 304 -18.12 14.46 6.16
CA ALA A 304 -17.46 13.19 6.43
C ALA A 304 -16.63 12.71 5.22
N ILE A 305 -17.12 12.96 3.99
CA ILE A 305 -16.35 12.68 2.77
C ILE A 305 -15.07 13.53 2.73
N LEU A 306 -15.18 14.85 2.95
CA LEU A 306 -14.04 15.76 2.88
C LEU A 306 -12.98 15.44 3.94
N GLU A 307 -13.40 15.19 5.19
CA GLU A 307 -12.50 14.82 6.27
C GLU A 307 -11.81 13.48 6.01
N GLU A 308 -12.53 12.49 5.46
CA GLU A 308 -11.99 11.16 5.14
C GLU A 308 -10.89 11.22 4.07
N VAL A 309 -11.00 12.12 3.08
CA VAL A 309 -9.95 12.31 2.05
C VAL A 309 -8.83 13.26 2.51
N GLY A 310 -8.89 13.79 3.73
CA GLY A 310 -7.85 14.61 4.34
C GLY A 310 -8.04 16.12 4.24
N LEU A 311 -9.25 16.60 3.94
CA LEU A 311 -9.57 18.03 3.93
C LEU A 311 -10.18 18.42 5.29
N PHE A 312 -9.40 19.12 6.11
CA PHE A 312 -9.78 19.55 7.45
C PHE A 312 -10.08 21.06 7.53
N ASP A 313 -10.42 21.53 8.73
CA ASP A 313 -10.71 22.94 9.04
C ASP A 313 -11.79 23.55 8.14
N LEU A 314 -12.81 22.74 7.83
CA LEU A 314 -13.87 23.09 6.88
C LEU A 314 -14.56 24.40 7.22
N GLU A 315 -14.75 24.69 8.52
CA GLU A 315 -15.45 25.88 9.01
C GLU A 315 -14.78 27.19 8.58
N GLU A 316 -13.47 27.17 8.29
CA GLU A 316 -12.69 28.32 7.84
C GLU A 316 -12.69 28.50 6.31
N LYS A 317 -13.28 27.54 5.58
CA LYS A 317 -13.23 27.47 4.11
C LYS A 317 -14.59 27.76 3.47
N GLN A 318 -14.55 28.17 2.20
CA GLN A 318 -15.70 28.19 1.32
C GLN A 318 -15.59 27.08 0.28
N PHE A 319 -16.75 26.59 -0.16
CA PHE A 319 -16.84 25.49 -1.10
C PHE A 319 -17.79 25.82 -2.24
N GLU A 320 -17.51 25.25 -3.39
CA GLU A 320 -18.40 25.17 -4.53
C GLU A 320 -18.74 23.71 -4.80
N VAL A 321 -20.03 23.38 -4.68
CA VAL A 321 -20.58 22.06 -5.00
C VAL A 321 -21.09 22.11 -6.44
N ILE A 322 -20.48 21.34 -7.34
CA ILE A 322 -20.65 21.46 -8.79
C ILE A 322 -21.29 20.18 -9.33
N GLY A 323 -22.38 20.31 -10.08
CA GLY A 323 -23.05 19.22 -10.77
C GLY A 323 -22.48 18.93 -12.15
N THR A 324 -22.79 17.76 -12.72
CA THR A 324 -22.38 17.37 -14.08
C THR A 324 -23.02 18.23 -15.18
N ASP A 325 -24.12 18.92 -14.87
CA ASP A 325 -24.80 19.86 -15.77
C ASP A 325 -24.18 21.28 -15.75
N GLY A 326 -23.13 21.49 -14.94
CA GLY A 326 -22.45 22.77 -14.73
C GLY A 326 -23.16 23.71 -13.75
N ASN A 327 -24.31 23.34 -13.20
CA ASN A 327 -24.91 24.09 -12.10
C ASN A 327 -24.07 23.92 -10.83
N SER A 328 -23.91 24.99 -10.07
CA SER A 328 -23.17 24.96 -8.82
C SER A 328 -23.85 25.75 -7.70
N VAL A 329 -23.51 25.40 -6.46
CA VAL A 329 -23.89 26.14 -5.26
C VAL A 329 -22.63 26.44 -4.47
N LYS A 330 -22.48 27.70 -4.08
CA LYS A 330 -21.44 28.13 -3.14
C LYS A 330 -21.97 28.10 -1.71
N VAL A 331 -21.21 27.51 -0.82
CA VAL A 331 -21.56 27.32 0.59
C VAL A 331 -20.34 27.59 1.47
N SER A 332 -20.57 28.12 2.67
CA SER A 332 -19.58 28.08 3.75
C SER A 332 -19.37 26.65 4.26
N GLY A 333 -18.27 26.37 4.95
CA GLY A 333 -18.09 25.07 5.63
C GLY A 333 -19.23 24.72 6.58
N GLN A 334 -19.77 25.69 7.33
CA GLN A 334 -20.91 25.47 8.23
C GLN A 334 -22.19 25.06 7.49
N GLU A 335 -22.39 25.57 6.28
CA GLU A 335 -23.51 25.19 5.42
C GLU A 335 -23.26 23.84 4.74
N LEU A 336 -22.01 23.55 4.34
CA LEU A 336 -21.59 22.27 3.76
C LEU A 336 -21.96 21.08 4.65
N ASN A 337 -21.81 21.23 5.97
CA ASN A 337 -22.15 20.21 6.97
C ASN A 337 -23.63 19.78 6.93
N LYS A 338 -24.50 20.56 6.28
CA LYS A 338 -25.93 20.24 6.08
C LYS A 338 -26.20 19.51 4.77
N GLY A 339 -25.18 19.31 3.93
CA GLY A 339 -25.28 18.60 2.66
C GLY A 339 -25.13 17.10 2.82
N LEU A 340 -25.96 16.34 2.10
CA LEU A 340 -25.85 14.89 1.99
C LEU A 340 -25.73 14.49 0.51
N LEU A 341 -24.76 13.62 0.21
CA LEU A 341 -24.64 12.91 -1.06
C LEU A 341 -25.50 11.64 -1.03
N LEU A 342 -26.47 11.53 -1.94
CA LEU A 342 -27.27 10.31 -2.08
C LEU A 342 -26.62 9.34 -3.08
N ILE A 343 -26.86 8.04 -2.90
CA ILE A 343 -26.49 7.00 -3.85
C ILE A 343 -27.79 6.45 -4.43
N ASN A 344 -28.13 6.84 -5.66
CA ASN A 344 -29.34 6.37 -6.31
C ASN A 344 -29.08 5.10 -7.11
N ALA A 345 -30.11 4.24 -7.22
CA ALA A 345 -30.03 2.99 -7.98
C ALA A 345 -29.86 3.19 -9.50
N ASP A 346 -30.17 4.38 -10.02
CA ASP A 346 -29.88 4.77 -11.40
C ASP A 346 -28.42 5.19 -11.62
N GLY A 347 -27.62 5.21 -10.54
CA GLY A 347 -26.21 5.54 -10.56
C GLY A 347 -25.92 7.04 -10.65
N THR A 348 -26.88 7.89 -10.29
CA THR A 348 -26.70 9.33 -10.04
C THR A 348 -26.36 9.60 -8.57
N TYR A 349 -25.69 10.72 -8.32
CA TYR A 349 -25.27 11.12 -6.97
C TYR A 349 -25.74 12.54 -6.63
N PRO A 350 -27.04 12.75 -6.36
CA PRO A 350 -27.53 14.08 -6.02
C PRO A 350 -27.04 14.53 -4.65
N VAL A 351 -26.80 15.83 -4.51
CA VAL A 351 -26.62 16.50 -3.22
C VAL A 351 -27.93 17.15 -2.81
N ILE A 352 -28.42 16.75 -1.65
CA ILE A 352 -29.55 17.38 -0.98
C ILE A 352 -29.06 18.15 0.24
N TRP A 353 -29.87 19.08 0.71
CA TRP A 353 -29.57 19.86 1.90
C TRP A 353 -30.63 19.61 2.97
N GLN A 354 -30.21 19.51 4.23
CA GLN A 354 -31.12 19.40 5.36
C GLN A 354 -32.06 20.62 5.45
N GLU A 355 -33.24 20.41 6.05
CA GLU A 355 -34.25 21.46 6.20
C GLU A 355 -33.66 22.74 6.83
N GLY A 356 -33.98 23.89 6.23
CA GLY A 356 -33.50 25.20 6.69
C GLY A 356 -32.16 25.66 6.11
N ALA A 357 -31.48 24.85 5.28
CA ALA A 357 -30.26 25.29 4.58
C ALA A 357 -30.55 26.28 3.43
N GLY A 358 -31.69 26.16 2.75
CA GLY A 358 -32.13 27.11 1.72
C GLY A 358 -31.35 27.05 0.39
N HIS A 359 -30.42 26.11 0.24
CA HIS A 359 -29.67 25.88 -0.99
C HIS A 359 -30.44 25.00 -1.98
N LYS A 360 -30.19 25.20 -3.27
CA LYS A 360 -30.70 24.31 -4.32
C LYS A 360 -29.95 22.98 -4.27
N SER A 361 -30.68 21.88 -4.50
CA SER A 361 -30.05 20.58 -4.70
C SER A 361 -29.19 20.58 -5.97
N VAL A 362 -28.19 19.72 -5.99
CA VAL A 362 -27.39 19.40 -7.18
C VAL A 362 -27.81 18.01 -7.63
N ASP A 363 -28.28 17.85 -8.86
CA ASP A 363 -28.94 16.61 -9.29
C ASP A 363 -27.96 15.43 -9.48
N ASN A 364 -26.71 15.70 -9.87
CA ASN A 364 -25.65 14.71 -9.96
C ASN A 364 -24.29 15.36 -9.72
N LEU A 365 -23.64 15.06 -8.59
CA LEU A 365 -22.41 15.69 -8.15
C LEU A 365 -21.23 15.34 -9.05
N LEU A 366 -20.60 16.33 -9.66
CA LEU A 366 -19.30 16.16 -10.32
C LEU A 366 -18.15 16.28 -9.32
N ARG A 367 -18.10 17.41 -8.59
CA ARG A 367 -17.04 17.67 -7.59
C ARG A 367 -17.46 18.68 -6.52
N ILE A 368 -16.77 18.64 -5.40
CA ILE A 368 -16.75 19.67 -4.34
C ILE A 368 -15.37 20.32 -4.38
N ARG A 369 -15.32 21.64 -4.51
CA ARG A 369 -14.05 22.39 -4.59
C ARG A 369 -13.99 23.44 -3.50
N SER A 370 -12.88 23.54 -2.78
CA SER A 370 -12.57 24.67 -1.90
C SER A 370 -12.17 25.89 -2.73
N ILE A 371 -12.69 27.07 -2.39
CA ILE A 371 -12.56 28.32 -3.17
C ILE A 371 -12.09 29.52 -2.34
#